data_AF-A0A9E2XM37-F1
#
_entry.id   AF-A0A9E2XM37-F1
#
_cell.length_a   1.000
_cell.length_b   1.000
_cell.length_c   1.000
_cell.angle_alpha   90.00
_cell.angle_beta   90.00
_cell.angle_gamma   90.00
#
_symmetry.space_group_name_H-M   'P 1'
#
loop_
_entity.id
_entity.type
_entity.pdbx_description
1 polymer ?
#
loop_
_entity_poly.entity_id
_entity_poly.type
_entity_poly.pdbx_seq_one_letter_code
_entity_poly.pdbx_strand_id
1 'polypeptide(L)'
;MRAFCQWVATVLGLSMAFGLSAEAQQLKVCESTFALCTIAHCDPIPGSDKEVMCHCTVNTGVSAGAEACTGVQDTPQGKLLHSRYYPVKSYAVCSNNRPWAWCLDKPCLVDKNNPEAADCKCDVVKDLGAYVIVTGQYTDATCTTGVISSATVPQIDQATQSLKASKLIEPFPIQVLNK
;
A
#
# COMPACT_ATOMS: atom_id res chain seq x y z
N MET A 1 40.20 -61.21 -24.80
CA MET A 1 39.51 -61.16 -26.11
C MET A 1 38.03 -60.99 -25.86
N ARG A 2 37.43 -59.90 -26.40
CA ARG A 2 36.02 -59.67 -26.80
C ARG A 2 34.92 -59.96 -25.75
N ALA A 3 33.92 -59.13 -25.45
CA ALA A 3 33.26 -58.02 -26.14
C ALA A 3 32.48 -57.22 -25.07
N PHE A 4 32.56 -55.88 -25.03
CA PHE A 4 31.55 -54.90 -25.52
C PHE A 4 30.15 -55.08 -24.91
N CYS A 5 29.73 -54.14 -24.03
CA CYS A 5 28.84 -52.98 -24.34
C CYS A 5 27.37 -53.45 -24.47
N GLN A 6 26.38 -53.05 -23.67
CA GLN A 6 25.94 -51.68 -23.39
C GLN A 6 24.85 -51.80 -22.30
N TRP A 7 24.99 -51.08 -21.17
CA TRP A 7 23.86 -50.85 -20.25
C TRP A 7 23.27 -49.48 -20.58
N VAL A 8 22.04 -49.47 -21.08
CA VAL A 8 21.27 -48.24 -21.29
C VAL A 8 20.73 -47.82 -19.93
N ALA A 9 21.45 -46.93 -19.24
CA ALA A 9 20.95 -46.26 -18.05
C ALA A 9 20.12 -45.05 -18.50
N THR A 10 18.81 -45.26 -18.65
CA THR A 10 17.85 -44.17 -18.83
C THR A 10 17.72 -43.40 -17.53
N VAL A 11 18.52 -42.35 -17.37
CA VAL A 11 18.36 -41.37 -16.28
C VAL A 11 17.13 -40.53 -16.62
N LEU A 12 15.97 -40.91 -16.06
CA LEU A 12 14.78 -40.07 -15.97
C LEU A 12 15.15 -38.85 -15.12
N GLY A 13 15.48 -37.76 -15.79
CA GLY A 13 15.69 -36.45 -15.18
C GLY A 13 14.40 -35.98 -14.51
N LEU A 14 14.35 -36.08 -13.19
CA LEU A 14 13.32 -35.44 -12.38
C LEU A 14 13.62 -33.95 -12.32
N SER A 15 13.13 -33.19 -13.31
CA SER A 15 13.15 -31.73 -13.29
C SER A 15 12.22 -31.24 -12.18
N MET A 16 12.73 -31.07 -10.96
CA MET A 16 12.04 -30.29 -9.93
C MET A 16 11.99 -28.84 -10.41
N ALA A 17 10.87 -28.47 -11.03
CA ALA A 17 10.51 -27.08 -11.21
C ALA A 17 10.25 -26.48 -9.82
N PHE A 18 11.28 -25.87 -9.23
CA PHE A 18 11.11 -24.95 -8.12
C PHE A 18 10.35 -23.74 -8.64
N GLY A 19 9.03 -23.83 -8.61
CA GLY A 19 8.18 -22.66 -8.75
C GLY A 19 8.47 -21.74 -7.58
N LEU A 20 9.25 -20.68 -7.84
CA LEU A 20 9.32 -19.52 -6.97
C LEU A 20 7.93 -18.91 -6.95
N SER A 21 7.07 -19.39 -6.05
CA SER A 21 5.89 -18.63 -5.65
C SER A 21 6.44 -17.37 -5.00
N ALA A 22 6.23 -16.22 -5.63
CA ALA A 22 6.40 -14.94 -4.98
C ALA A 22 5.36 -14.88 -3.87
N GLU A 23 5.71 -15.36 -2.66
CA GLU A 23 4.94 -15.06 -1.46
C GLU A 23 4.85 -13.54 -1.36
N ALA A 24 3.64 -13.01 -1.42
CA ALA A 24 3.40 -11.60 -1.15
C ALA A 24 3.98 -11.30 0.23
N GLN A 25 5.07 -10.53 0.27
CA GLN A 25 5.78 -10.20 1.51
C GLN A 25 4.78 -9.53 2.45
N GLN A 26 4.54 -10.12 3.63
CA GLN A 26 3.59 -9.55 4.58
C GLN A 26 4.06 -8.18 5.06
N LEU A 27 3.15 -7.22 5.16
CA LEU A 27 3.46 -5.91 5.73
C LEU A 27 3.73 -6.04 7.23
N LYS A 28 4.65 -5.22 7.73
CA LYS A 28 4.98 -5.13 9.15
C LYS A 28 3.84 -4.40 9.87
N VAL A 29 3.21 -5.10 10.80
CA VAL A 29 2.11 -4.58 11.63
C VAL A 29 2.63 -4.19 13.01
N CYS A 30 2.27 -3.01 13.47
CA CYS A 30 2.67 -2.50 14.78
C CYS A 30 1.77 -1.35 15.23
N GLU A 31 1.78 -1.08 16.53
CA GLU A 31 1.11 0.07 17.13
C GLU A 31 2.08 1.25 17.21
N SER A 32 1.69 2.40 16.63
CA SER A 32 2.48 3.64 16.69
C SER A 32 1.62 4.85 16.32
N THR A 33 2.21 6.04 16.35
CA THR A 33 1.66 7.24 15.70
C THR A 33 2.16 7.31 14.25
N PHE A 34 1.25 7.52 13.31
CA PHE A 34 1.49 7.46 11.86
C PHE A 34 0.59 8.44 11.09
N ALA A 35 0.88 8.66 9.80
CA ALA A 35 0.03 9.45 8.91
C ALA A 35 -0.95 8.51 8.22
N LEU A 36 -2.24 8.74 8.42
CA LEU A 36 -3.29 8.04 7.70
C LEU A 36 -3.57 8.80 6.41
N CYS A 37 -2.89 8.37 5.35
CA CYS A 37 -3.06 8.97 4.03
C CYS A 37 -4.12 8.29 3.18
N THR A 38 -4.68 7.15 3.59
CA THR A 38 -5.76 6.53 2.84
C THR A 38 -6.87 7.57 2.64
N ILE A 39 -7.21 7.91 1.38
CA ILE A 39 -8.14 8.98 0.93
C ILE A 39 -7.70 10.42 1.11
N ALA A 40 -6.45 10.68 1.46
CA ALA A 40 -5.89 12.02 1.45
C ALA A 40 -6.05 12.63 0.05
N HIS A 41 -6.64 13.83 0.01
CA HIS A 41 -6.57 14.68 -1.18
C HIS A 41 -5.13 15.13 -1.37
N CYS A 42 -4.71 15.21 -2.64
CA CYS A 42 -3.37 15.60 -2.98
C CYS A 42 -3.34 16.77 -3.96
N ASP A 43 -2.50 17.75 -3.65
CA ASP A 43 -2.23 18.91 -4.47
C ASP A 43 -0.99 18.68 -5.35
N PRO A 44 -0.99 19.18 -6.60
CA PRO A 44 0.20 19.20 -7.44
C PRO A 44 1.33 19.99 -6.78
N ILE A 45 2.55 19.46 -6.85
CA ILE A 45 3.75 20.22 -6.46
C ILE A 45 4.22 21.02 -7.68
N PRO A 46 4.34 22.36 -7.61
CA PRO A 46 4.80 23.17 -8.73
C PRO A 46 6.13 22.67 -9.30
N GLY A 47 6.14 22.34 -10.58
CA GLY A 47 7.34 21.85 -11.28
C GLY A 47 7.61 20.35 -11.15
N SER A 48 6.74 19.56 -10.50
CA SER A 48 6.83 18.10 -10.45
C SER A 48 5.59 17.44 -11.04
N ASP A 49 5.80 16.51 -11.97
CA ASP A 49 4.77 15.60 -12.50
C ASP A 49 4.84 14.19 -11.89
N LYS A 50 5.86 13.95 -11.05
CA LYS A 50 6.15 12.66 -10.41
C LYS A 50 5.70 12.59 -8.97
N GLU A 51 5.51 13.74 -8.32
CA GLU A 51 5.18 13.84 -6.91
C GLU A 51 4.03 14.80 -6.69
N VAL A 52 3.19 14.47 -5.72
CA VAL A 52 2.12 15.32 -5.21
C VAL A 52 2.25 15.47 -3.70
N MET A 53 1.68 16.54 -3.16
CA MET A 53 1.58 16.73 -1.72
C MET A 53 0.22 16.23 -1.25
N CYS A 54 0.17 15.16 -0.46
CA CYS A 54 -1.07 14.63 0.09
C CYS A 54 -1.25 15.08 1.54
N HIS A 55 -2.48 15.51 1.87
CA HIS A 55 -2.85 16.02 3.18
C HIS A 55 -3.51 14.91 4.00
N CYS A 56 -2.78 14.40 4.99
CA CYS A 56 -3.13 13.23 5.78
C CYS A 56 -3.47 13.62 7.22
N THR A 57 -4.19 12.73 7.91
CA THR A 57 -4.42 12.88 9.35
C THR A 57 -3.36 12.14 10.15
N VAL A 58 -2.99 12.65 11.32
CA VAL A 58 -2.11 11.96 12.26
C VAL A 58 -2.95 11.09 13.17
N ASN A 59 -2.68 9.80 13.17
CA ASN A 59 -3.42 8.81 13.93
C ASN A 59 -2.48 8.00 14.83
N THR A 60 -3.01 7.48 15.93
CA THR A 60 -2.30 6.54 16.80
C THR A 60 -3.07 5.23 16.87
N GLY A 61 -2.37 4.12 16.67
CA GLY A 61 -2.95 2.78 16.75
C GLY A 61 -2.22 1.77 15.88
N VAL A 62 -2.84 0.61 15.71
CA VAL A 62 -2.31 -0.50 14.91
C VAL A 62 -2.39 -0.16 13.42
N SER A 63 -1.26 -0.25 12.72
CA SER A 63 -1.15 0.04 11.29
C SER A 63 -0.19 -0.90 10.59
N ALA A 64 -0.18 -0.90 9.26
CA ALA A 64 0.68 -1.73 8.42
C ALA A 64 1.51 -0.90 7.43
N GLY A 65 2.74 -1.32 7.18
CA GLY A 65 3.66 -0.74 6.20
C GLY A 65 4.74 -1.74 5.83
N ALA A 66 5.47 -1.51 4.74
CA ALA A 66 6.63 -2.32 4.36
C ALA A 66 7.76 -2.16 5.38
N GLU A 67 7.88 -0.97 5.97
CA GLU A 67 8.87 -0.66 6.99
C GLU A 67 8.35 -0.79 8.42
N ALA A 68 9.29 -0.99 9.36
CA ALA A 68 8.95 -1.08 10.78
C ALA A 68 8.37 0.25 11.28
N CYS A 69 7.53 0.21 12.31
CA CYS A 69 7.03 1.44 12.91
C CYS A 69 8.18 2.25 13.51
N THR A 70 8.28 3.50 13.11
CA THR A 70 9.25 4.47 13.63
C THR A 70 8.60 5.44 14.62
N GLY A 71 7.28 5.61 14.58
CA GLY A 71 6.56 6.60 15.36
C GLY A 71 6.89 8.03 14.93
N VAL A 72 6.74 8.98 15.86
CA VAL A 72 7.12 10.38 15.64
C VAL A 72 8.61 10.56 15.92
N GLN A 73 9.29 11.23 14.99
CA GLN A 73 10.71 11.57 15.06
C GLN A 73 10.88 13.08 15.04
N ASP A 74 11.58 13.64 16.02
CA ASP A 74 11.95 15.05 16.01
C ASP A 74 13.14 15.29 15.07
N THR A 75 12.99 16.22 14.13
CA THR A 75 14.02 16.61 13.16
C THR A 75 14.16 18.12 13.08
N PRO A 76 15.25 18.66 12.50
CA PRO A 76 15.39 20.09 12.27
C PRO A 76 14.23 20.72 11.46
N GLN A 77 13.57 19.93 10.62
CA GLN A 77 12.45 20.37 9.79
C GLN A 77 11.12 20.41 10.57
N GLY A 78 11.02 19.65 11.66
CA GLY A 78 9.83 19.48 12.49
C GLY A 78 9.65 18.02 12.91
N LYS A 79 8.42 17.68 13.32
CA LYS A 79 8.05 16.31 13.64
C LYS A 79 7.78 15.52 12.36
N LEU A 80 8.57 14.48 12.11
CA LEU A 80 8.35 13.55 11.01
C LEU A 80 7.70 12.26 11.53
N LEU A 81 6.89 11.65 10.69
CA LEU A 81 6.37 10.30 10.88
C LEU A 81 6.12 9.69 9.50
N HIS A 82 5.81 8.40 9.43
CA HIS A 82 5.59 7.73 8.15
C HIS A 82 4.10 7.49 7.91
N SER A 83 3.70 7.57 6.64
CA SER A 83 2.36 7.16 6.21
C SER A 83 2.22 5.65 6.28
N ARG A 84 1.13 5.17 6.87
CA ARG A 84 0.86 3.74 7.07
C ARG A 84 -0.58 3.42 6.73
N TYR A 85 -0.82 2.18 6.33
CA TYR A 85 -2.16 1.69 6.07
C TYR A 85 -2.87 1.37 7.40
N TYR A 86 -4.07 1.93 7.55
CA TYR A 86 -5.03 1.52 8.56
C TYR A 86 -6.24 0.85 7.86
N PRO A 87 -6.81 -0.23 8.43
CA PRO A 87 -7.92 -0.94 7.82
C PRO A 87 -9.08 -0.04 7.38
N VAL A 88 -9.65 -0.30 6.20
CA VAL A 88 -10.78 0.45 5.65
C VAL A 88 -12.06 -0.39 5.56
N LYS A 89 -13.21 0.23 5.82
CA LYS A 89 -14.51 -0.47 5.87
C LYS A 89 -15.15 -0.66 4.51
N SER A 90 -14.90 0.26 3.58
CA SER A 90 -15.51 0.22 2.25
C SER A 90 -14.68 0.97 1.23
N TYR A 91 -14.71 0.50 -0.02
CA TYR A 91 -14.06 1.18 -1.13
C TYR A 91 -14.80 0.94 -2.45
N ALA A 92 -14.57 1.84 -3.41
CA ALA A 92 -14.91 1.65 -4.81
C ALA A 92 -13.66 1.25 -5.60
N VAL A 93 -13.84 0.46 -6.66
CA VAL A 93 -12.78 0.08 -7.59
C VAL A 93 -12.87 0.94 -8.84
N CYS A 94 -11.76 1.56 -9.23
CA CYS A 94 -11.67 2.41 -10.40
C CYS A 94 -10.70 1.80 -11.42
N SER A 95 -11.17 1.61 -12.66
CA SER A 95 -10.42 0.99 -13.76
C SER A 95 -10.16 1.96 -14.92
N ASN A 96 -9.81 3.21 -14.61
CA ASN A 96 -9.56 4.26 -15.58
C ASN A 96 -8.11 4.76 -15.52
N ASN A 97 -7.75 5.70 -16.42
CA ASN A 97 -6.38 6.23 -16.55
C ASN A 97 -6.11 7.44 -15.65
N ARG A 98 -6.96 7.71 -14.65
CA ARG A 98 -6.75 8.83 -13.73
C ARG A 98 -5.53 8.54 -12.84
N PRO A 99 -4.55 9.46 -12.75
CA PRO A 99 -3.44 9.29 -11.84
C PRO A 99 -3.91 9.29 -10.38
N TRP A 100 -3.19 8.53 -9.56
CA TRP A 100 -3.38 8.48 -8.11
C TRP A 100 -2.01 8.51 -7.42
N ALA A 101 -1.99 8.72 -6.10
CA ALA A 101 -0.75 8.89 -5.34
C ALA A 101 -0.44 7.68 -4.46
N TRP A 102 0.79 7.19 -4.50
CA TRP A 102 1.26 6.14 -3.59
C TRP A 102 1.98 6.77 -2.40
N CYS A 103 1.34 6.71 -1.23
CA CYS A 103 1.84 7.31 0.01
C CYS A 103 2.36 6.29 1.02
N LEU A 104 2.23 4.98 0.81
CA LEU A 104 2.64 4.00 1.82
C LEU A 104 4.14 4.14 2.13
N ASP A 105 4.46 4.21 3.43
CA ASP A 105 5.80 4.43 3.98
C ASP A 105 6.50 5.72 3.52
N LYS A 106 5.78 6.69 2.95
CA LYS A 106 6.36 8.01 2.67
C LYS A 106 6.55 8.80 3.97
N PRO A 107 7.66 9.53 4.12
CA PRO A 107 7.84 10.44 5.24
C PRO A 107 6.88 11.62 5.12
N CYS A 108 6.31 12.02 6.25
CA CYS A 108 5.30 13.05 6.37
C CYS A 108 5.70 14.03 7.45
N LEU A 109 5.54 15.32 7.16
CA LEU A 109 5.79 16.40 8.11
C LEU A 109 4.50 16.77 8.81
N VAL A 110 4.49 16.66 10.13
CA VAL A 110 3.35 17.11 10.96
C VAL A 110 3.24 18.63 10.88
N ASP A 111 2.02 19.13 10.69
CA ASP A 111 1.76 20.57 10.68
C ASP A 111 2.03 21.15 12.07
N LYS A 112 2.84 22.21 12.10
CA LYS A 112 3.24 22.92 13.33
C LYS A 112 2.05 23.61 14.01
N ASN A 113 1.03 23.99 13.26
CA ASN A 113 -0.16 24.66 13.76
C ASN A 113 -1.30 23.69 14.03
N ASN A 114 -1.24 22.48 13.47
CA ASN A 114 -2.23 21.42 13.67
C ASN A 114 -1.55 20.04 13.81
N PRO A 115 -1.27 19.56 15.03
CA PRO A 115 -0.59 18.29 15.23
C PRO A 115 -1.39 17.06 14.79
N GLU A 116 -2.68 17.23 14.45
CA GLU A 116 -3.54 16.17 13.89
C GLU A 116 -3.44 16.08 12.35
N ALA A 117 -2.68 16.97 11.70
CA ALA A 117 -2.48 16.98 10.26
C ALA A 117 -1.00 16.73 9.91
N ALA A 118 -0.78 16.07 8.78
CA ALA A 118 0.56 15.87 8.23
C ALA A 118 0.54 15.90 6.70
N ASP A 119 1.61 16.46 6.13
CA ASP A 119 1.81 16.57 4.70
C ASP A 119 2.85 15.55 4.22
N CYS A 120 2.49 14.74 3.25
CA CYS A 120 3.34 13.69 2.70
C CYS A 120 3.60 13.92 1.21
N LYS A 121 4.87 13.87 0.79
CA LYS A 121 5.21 13.81 -0.64
C LYS A 121 5.06 12.38 -1.14
N CYS A 122 4.14 12.19 -2.07
CA CYS A 122 3.77 10.87 -2.56
C CYS A 122 4.01 10.75 -4.06
N ASP A 123 4.33 9.53 -4.50
CA ASP A 123 4.62 9.29 -5.92
C ASP A 123 3.32 9.26 -6.72
N VAL A 124 3.30 9.95 -7.86
CA VAL A 124 2.22 9.84 -8.84
C VAL A 124 2.35 8.51 -9.56
N VAL A 125 1.29 7.71 -9.48
CA VAL A 125 1.18 6.41 -10.14
C VAL A 125 0.15 6.48 -11.26
N LYS A 126 0.50 5.88 -12.39
CA LYS A 126 -0.34 5.68 -13.57
C LYS A 126 -0.16 4.25 -14.06
N ASP A 127 -1.17 3.73 -14.76
CA ASP A 127 -1.08 2.50 -15.54
C ASP A 127 -0.70 1.22 -14.77
N LEU A 128 -0.92 1.17 -13.45
CA LEU A 128 -0.67 0.01 -12.59
C LEU A 128 -1.90 -0.91 -12.40
N GLY A 129 -2.97 -0.66 -13.16
CA GLY A 129 -4.23 -1.40 -13.09
C GLY A 129 -5.28 -0.74 -12.18
N ALA A 130 -6.32 -1.51 -11.85
CA ALA A 130 -7.44 -1.02 -11.06
C ALA A 130 -7.00 -0.62 -9.65
N TYR A 131 -7.46 0.54 -9.20
CA TYR A 131 -7.13 1.14 -7.92
C TYR A 131 -8.37 1.39 -7.08
N VAL A 132 -8.19 1.67 -5.79
CA VAL A 132 -9.29 1.76 -4.83
C VAL A 132 -9.48 3.18 -4.31
N ILE A 133 -10.72 3.65 -4.28
CA ILE A 133 -11.13 4.87 -3.58
C ILE A 133 -11.85 4.45 -2.32
N VAL A 134 -11.28 4.71 -1.15
CA VAL A 134 -11.98 4.42 0.11
C VAL A 134 -13.08 5.45 0.30
N THR A 135 -14.31 4.99 0.44
CA THR A 135 -15.49 5.87 0.52
C THR A 135 -16.64 5.09 1.14
N GLY A 136 -17.58 5.78 1.77
CA GLY A 136 -18.83 5.19 2.23
C GLY A 136 -19.91 5.09 1.15
N GLN A 137 -19.76 5.85 0.06
CA GLN A 137 -20.74 5.92 -1.02
C GLN A 137 -20.05 6.04 -2.39
N TYR A 138 -20.61 5.35 -3.39
CA TYR A 138 -20.16 5.43 -4.78
C TYR A 138 -21.06 6.37 -5.57
N THR A 139 -20.44 7.24 -6.36
CA THR A 139 -21.08 8.15 -7.31
C THR A 139 -20.28 8.17 -8.61
N ASP A 140 -20.85 8.71 -9.69
CA ASP A 140 -20.16 8.83 -10.97
C ASP A 140 -18.88 9.67 -10.89
N ALA A 141 -18.77 10.57 -9.90
CA ALA A 141 -17.60 11.40 -9.67
C ALA A 141 -16.48 10.72 -8.86
N THR A 142 -16.75 9.58 -8.22
CA THR A 142 -15.83 8.90 -7.29
C THR A 142 -14.50 8.54 -7.96
N CYS A 143 -14.53 8.12 -9.23
CA CYS A 143 -13.34 7.71 -9.97
C CYS A 143 -12.72 8.81 -10.84
N THR A 144 -13.26 10.03 -10.87
CA THR A 144 -12.86 11.06 -11.85
C THR A 144 -12.31 12.34 -11.23
N THR A 145 -12.34 12.47 -9.90
CA THR A 145 -12.07 13.76 -9.22
C THR A 145 -10.69 13.83 -8.57
N GLY A 146 -9.90 14.85 -8.91
CA GLY A 146 -8.61 15.19 -8.27
C GLY A 146 -7.54 14.10 -8.32
N VAL A 147 -6.44 14.25 -7.59
CA VAL A 147 -5.52 13.15 -7.27
C VAL A 147 -5.73 12.80 -5.79
N ILE A 148 -5.76 11.51 -5.47
CA ILE A 148 -5.84 11.05 -4.09
C ILE A 148 -4.78 10.01 -3.80
N SER A 149 -4.43 9.86 -2.53
CA SER A 149 -3.68 8.70 -2.08
C SER A 149 -4.52 7.43 -2.22
N SER A 150 -3.93 6.40 -2.81
CA SER A 150 -4.62 5.18 -3.19
C SER A 150 -3.67 3.97 -3.22
N ALA A 151 -4.23 2.81 -3.52
CA ALA A 151 -3.54 1.56 -3.76
C ALA A 151 -4.25 0.79 -4.88
N THR A 152 -3.58 -0.17 -5.48
CA THR A 152 -4.23 -1.20 -6.31
C THR A 152 -5.06 -2.17 -5.45
N VAL A 153 -5.99 -2.89 -6.07
CA VAL A 153 -6.78 -3.93 -5.36
C VAL A 153 -5.88 -4.98 -4.69
N PRO A 154 -4.85 -5.56 -5.35
CA PRO A 154 -3.94 -6.50 -4.68
C PRO A 154 -3.19 -5.90 -3.47
N GLN A 155 -2.79 -4.62 -3.55
CA GLN A 155 -2.07 -3.95 -2.47
C GLN A 155 -2.96 -3.74 -1.24
N ILE A 156 -4.23 -3.33 -1.42
CA ILE A 156 -5.13 -3.17 -0.26
C ILE A 156 -5.51 -4.52 0.36
N ASP A 157 -5.63 -5.56 -0.47
CA ASP A 157 -5.88 -6.93 0.01
C ASP A 157 -4.69 -7.45 0.83
N GLN A 158 -3.46 -7.28 0.33
CA GLN A 158 -2.23 -7.64 1.06
C GLN A 158 -2.13 -6.91 2.40
N ALA A 159 -2.37 -5.59 2.41
CA ALA A 159 -2.30 -4.79 3.63
C ALA A 159 -3.36 -5.23 4.65
N THR A 160 -4.60 -5.46 4.19
CA THR A 160 -5.70 -5.98 5.01
C THR A 160 -5.39 -7.37 5.57
N GLN A 161 -4.84 -8.26 4.76
CA GLN A 161 -4.45 -9.61 5.19
C GLN A 161 -3.36 -9.56 6.26
N SER A 162 -2.37 -8.67 6.11
CA SER A 162 -1.31 -8.47 7.11
C SER A 162 -1.91 -8.05 8.46
N LEU A 163 -2.85 -7.11 8.46
CA LEU A 163 -3.55 -6.68 9.67
C LEU A 163 -4.40 -7.78 10.31
N LYS A 164 -5.14 -8.55 9.51
CA LYS A 164 -5.91 -9.71 9.99
C LYS A 164 -5.01 -10.79 10.61
N ALA A 165 -3.85 -11.04 10.00
CA ALA A 165 -2.89 -12.03 10.47
C ALA A 165 -2.25 -11.64 11.82
N SER A 166 -2.14 -10.33 12.11
CA SER A 166 -1.54 -9.83 13.35
C SER A 166 -2.34 -10.17 14.62
N LYS A 167 -3.65 -10.45 14.51
CA LYS A 167 -4.60 -10.59 15.63
C LYS A 167 -4.67 -9.36 16.56
N LEU A 168 -4.11 -8.22 16.15
CA LEU A 168 -4.18 -6.96 16.89
C LEU A 168 -5.44 -6.16 16.56
N ILE A 169 -6.15 -6.54 15.50
CA ILE A 169 -7.41 -5.92 15.08
C ILE A 169 -8.41 -7.04 14.80
N GLU A 170 -9.61 -6.92 15.39
CA GLU A 170 -10.70 -7.82 15.10
C GLU A 170 -11.10 -7.72 13.61
N PRO A 171 -11.21 -8.85 12.89
CA PRO A 171 -11.64 -8.83 11.50
C PRO A 171 -13.02 -8.19 11.37
N PHE A 172 -13.16 -7.30 10.39
CA PHE A 172 -14.44 -6.72 10.03
C PHE A 172 -14.68 -6.87 8.52
N PRO A 173 -15.96 -6.91 8.09
CA PRO A 173 -16.28 -7.03 6.67
C PRO A 173 -15.87 -5.75 5.93
N ILE A 174 -15.27 -5.92 4.76
CA ILE A 174 -14.95 -4.82 3.85
C ILE A 174 -15.94 -4.86 2.70
N GLN A 175 -16.60 -3.75 2.44
CA GLN A 175 -17.60 -3.63 1.38
C GLN A 175 -16.98 -3.02 0.11
N VAL A 176 -17.13 -3.69 -1.02
CA VAL A 176 -16.84 -3.10 -2.34
C VAL A 176 -18.12 -2.50 -2.90
N LEU A 177 -18.11 -1.20 -3.20
CA LEU A 177 -19.34 -0.43 -3.42
C LEU A 177 -19.89 -0.44 -4.85
N ASN A 178 -19.06 -0.76 -5.84
CA ASN A 178 -19.39 -0.70 -7.26
C ASN A 178 -19.05 -2.00 -8.01
N LYS A 179 -19.29 -3.13 -7.35
CA LYS A 179 -19.22 -4.46 -7.98
C LYS A 179 -20.45 -4.75 -8.83
#